data_AF-A0A358IZB6-F1
#
_entry.id   AF-A0A358IZB6-F1
#
_cell.length_a   1.000
_cell.length_b   1.000
_cell.length_c   1.000
_cell.angle_alpha   90.00
_cell.angle_beta   90.00
_cell.angle_gamma   90.00
#
_symmetry.space_group_name_H-M   'P 1'
#
loop_
_entity.id
_entity.type
_entity.pdbx_description
1 polymer ?
#
loop_
_entity_poly.entity_id
_entity_poly.type
_entity_poly.pdbx_seq_one_letter_code
_entity_poly.pdbx_strand_id
1 'polypeptide(L)' 'MKADTHPDYHFITVVMTDGTTYQTRSTYGKEGATLNLDIDPTSHPAWTGG' A
#
# COMPACT_ATOMS: atom_id res chain seq x y z
N MET A 1 8.22 -9.54 -14.82
CA MET A 1 9.59 -8.97 -14.76
C MET A 1 10.32 -9.28 -16.04
N LYS A 2 10.20 -8.40 -17.04
CA LYS A 2 11.15 -8.42 -18.16
C LYS A 2 12.35 -7.59 -17.73
N ALA A 3 13.56 -8.04 -18.09
CA ALA A 3 14.76 -7.26 -17.85
C ALA A 3 14.62 -5.89 -18.53
N ASP A 4 15.09 -4.84 -17.84
CA ASP A 4 15.23 -3.47 -18.35
C ASP A 4 13.95 -2.68 -18.70
N THR A 5 12.76 -3.29 -18.62
CA THR A 5 11.49 -2.59 -18.93
C THR A 5 10.52 -2.54 -17.74
N HIS A 6 10.95 -2.99 -16.57
CA HIS A 6 10.09 -3.04 -15.40
C HIS A 6 10.49 -1.96 -14.38
N PRO A 7 9.56 -1.16 -13.84
CA PRO A 7 9.83 -0.21 -12.78
C PRO A 7 10.48 -0.89 -11.56
N ASP A 8 11.27 -0.14 -10.80
CA ASP A 8 11.87 -0.69 -9.60
C ASP A 8 10.77 -1.08 -8.58
N TYR A 9 10.74 -2.37 -8.20
CA TYR A 9 9.92 -2.84 -7.10
C TYR A 9 10.73 -2.80 -5.82
N HIS A 10 10.22 -2.08 -4.85
CA HIS A 10 10.82 -1.97 -3.53
C HIS A 10 9.76 -2.22 -2.46
N PHE A 11 10.21 -2.43 -1.23
CA PHE A 11 9.32 -2.51 -0.09
C PHE A 11 8.83 -1.11 0.27
N ILE A 12 7.52 -0.98 0.42
CA ILE A 12 6.85 0.19 0.97
C ILE A 12 6.12 -0.20 2.25
N THR A 13 5.95 0.75 3.15
CA THR A 13 5.12 0.60 4.35
C THR A 13 3.77 1.24 4.07
N VAL A 14 2.71 0.44 4.15
CA VAL A 14 1.34 0.91 4.00
C VAL A 14 0.73 1.02 5.39
N VAL A 15 0.25 2.22 5.72
CA VAL A 15 -0.42 2.53 6.98
C VAL A 15 -1.92 2.58 6.71
N MET A 16 -2.67 1.76 7.41
CA MET A 16 -4.14 1.69 7.34
C MET A 16 -4.78 2.72 8.27
N THR A 17 -6.08 2.98 8.10
CA THR A 17 -6.83 3.98 8.89
C THR A 17 -7.01 3.56 10.35
N ASP A 18 -6.86 2.27 10.67
CA ASP A 18 -6.86 1.72 12.04
C ASP A 18 -5.49 1.83 12.75
N GLY A 19 -4.48 2.39 12.06
CA GLY A 19 -3.11 2.51 12.57
C GLY A 19 -2.26 1.26 12.41
N THR A 20 -2.80 0.17 11.84
CA THR A 20 -1.98 -1.00 11.49
C THR A 20 -1.11 -0.69 10.27
N THR A 21 0.10 -1.23 10.28
CA THR A 21 1.05 -1.06 9.17
C THR A 21 1.42 -2.41 8.59
N TYR A 22 1.40 -2.53 7.27
CA TYR A 22 1.91 -3.71 6.59
C TYR A 22 2.94 -3.32 5.54
N GLN A 23 3.92 -4.20 5.34
CA GLN A 23 4.92 -4.03 4.29
C GLN A 23 4.50 -4.80 3.05
N THR A 24 4.51 -4.12 1.91
CA THR A 24 4.24 -4.76 0.61
C THR A 24 5.25 -4.30 -0.42
N ARG A 25 5.50 -5.14 -1.42
CA ARG A 25 6.33 -4.76 -2.57
C ARG A 25 5.47 -3.98 -3.55
N SER A 26 5.88 -2.75 -3.82
CA SER A 26 5.19 -1.86 -4.76
C SER A 26 6.21 -1.09 -5.59
N THR A 27 5.76 -0.50 -6.69
CA THR A 27 6.54 0.44 -7.50
C THR A 27 6.23 1.89 -7.09
N TYR A 28 5.57 2.07 -5.96
CA TYR A 28 5.06 3.36 -5.51
C TYR A 28 6.13 4.15 -4.75
N GLY A 29 6.51 5.29 -5.32
CA GLY A 29 7.44 6.22 -4.68
C GLY A 29 8.88 5.73 -4.73
N LYS A 30 9.48 5.56 -3.55
CA LYS A 30 10.89 5.18 -3.36
C LYS A 30 10.97 4.08 -2.30
N GLU A 31 12.09 3.37 -2.26
CA GLU A 31 12.36 2.37 -1.22
C GLU A 31 12.19 2.96 0.19
N GLY A 32 11.35 2.32 1.01
CA GLY A 32 10.99 2.81 2.35
C GLY A 32 9.92 3.90 2.38
N ALA A 33 9.24 4.19 1.26
CA ALA A 33 8.10 5.10 1.25
C ALA A 33 6.99 4.61 2.18
N THR A 34 6.41 5.55 2.91
CA THR A 34 5.23 5.31 3.76
C THR A 34 4.00 5.83 3.05
N LEU A 35 3.09 4.93 2.69
CA LEU A 35 1.80 5.26 2.10
C LEU A 35 0.74 5.26 3.18
N ASN A 36 0.15 6.42 3.46
CA ASN A 36 -0.93 6.58 4.42
C ASN A 36 -2.28 6.47 3.70
N LEU A 37 -3.09 5.45 4.02
CA LEU A 37 -4.42 5.30 3.44
C LEU A 37 -5.40 6.21 4.18
N ASP A 38 -6.11 7.04 3.42
CA ASP A 38 -7.21 7.87 3.93
C ASP A 38 -8.49 7.03 4.12
N ILE A 39 -8.66 6.01 3.27
CA ILE A 39 -9.79 5.09 3.30
C ILE A 39 -9.29 3.68 3.00
N ASP A 40 -9.74 2.70 3.78
CA ASP A 40 -9.37 1.29 3.62
C ASP A 40 -10.60 0.37 3.76
N PRO A 41 -10.48 -0.94 3.49
CA PRO A 41 -11.62 -1.87 3.50
C PRO A 41 -12.38 -1.92 4.83
N THR A 42 -11.73 -1.57 5.96
CA THR A 42 -12.36 -1.53 7.28
C THR A 42 -13.23 -0.29 7.50
N SER A 43 -13.03 0.77 6.72
CA SER A 43 -13.80 2.02 6.79
C SER A 43 -14.75 2.22 5.61
N HIS A 44 -14.66 1.35 4.59
CA HIS A 44 -15.58 1.43 3.44
C HIS A 44 -16.92 0.76 3.75
N PRO A 45 -18.05 1.50 3.66
CA PRO A 45 -19.39 0.99 4.00
C PRO A 45 -19.86 -0.16 3.11
N ALA A 46 -19.25 -0.32 1.93
CA ALA A 46 -19.48 -1.48 1.05
C ALA A 46 -18.95 -2.81 1.63
N TRP A 47 -18.00 -2.77 2.57
CA TRP A 47 -17.30 -3.93 3.10
C TRP A 47 -17.55 -4.17 4.59
N THR A 48 -18.03 -3.17 5.33
CA THR A 48 -18.38 -3.29 6.75
C THR A 48 -19.81 -3.74 7.01
N GLY A 49 -20.65 -3.85 5.97
CA GLY A 49 -22.05 -4.24 6.12
C GLY A 49 -22.86 -3.16 6.85
N GLY A 50 -23.48 -2.28 6.08
CA GLY A 50 -24.42 -1.28 6.62
C GLY A 50 -25.60 -1.90 7.37
#